data_AF-A0A3M6K9W2-F1
#
_entry.id   AF-A0A3M6K9W2-F1
#
_cell.length_a   1.000
_cell.length_b   1.000
_cell.length_c   1.000
_cell.angle_alpha   90.00
_cell.angle_beta   90.00
_cell.angle_gamma   90.00
#
_symmetry.space_group_name_H-M   'P 1'
#
loop_
_entity.id
_entity.type
_entity.pdbx_description
1 polymer ?
#
loop_
_entity_poly.entity_id
_entity_poly.type
_entity_poly.pdbx_seq_one_letter_code
_entity_poly.pdbx_strand_id
1 'polypeptide(L)'
;MGHKFTIQLMVTVFSSLMIFSGSFAFAQSNHTEFQYESISGDEIKSSSVAKQMLEKIKQSKQILKELQAGKHLEKTSEQLAIDEQRKLSQEILQKQLDRMNKDYEPYTPQNAFATFLGGVNATHHGLYWDQFNYVDSKVKVARAAKQMVLDNGGTYHDALREYVKYASMTRVEMIQFNEELNIKYGFSDSEIQKNFDKFGKLPRYD
;
A
#
# COMPACT_ATOMS: atom_id res chain seq x y z
N MET A 1 16.52 -54.58 33.46
CA MET A 1 16.03 -53.26 33.89
C MET A 1 16.86 -52.21 33.19
N GLY A 2 16.31 -51.60 32.13
CA GLY A 2 17.01 -50.59 31.33
C GLY A 2 16.41 -49.21 31.57
N HIS A 3 17.22 -48.26 32.00
CA HIS A 3 16.85 -46.85 31.99
C HIS A 3 17.26 -46.24 30.64
N LYS A 4 16.27 -45.91 29.82
CA LYS A 4 16.46 -45.06 28.64
C LYS A 4 16.40 -43.61 29.10
N PHE A 5 17.49 -42.88 28.90
CA PHE A 5 17.55 -41.43 29.05
C PHE A 5 16.82 -40.79 27.86
N THR A 6 15.73 -40.09 28.12
CA THR A 6 15.04 -39.24 27.15
C THR A 6 15.52 -37.80 27.32
N ILE A 7 16.24 -37.27 26.32
CA ILE A 7 16.58 -35.84 26.26
C ILE A 7 15.49 -35.15 25.46
N GLN A 8 14.60 -34.43 26.13
CA GLN A 8 13.68 -33.48 25.49
C GLN A 8 14.47 -32.18 25.18
N LEU A 9 14.76 -31.95 23.91
CA LEU A 9 15.27 -30.66 23.45
C LEU A 9 14.08 -29.78 23.07
N MET A 10 13.64 -28.91 23.97
CA MET A 10 12.77 -27.79 23.60
C MET A 10 13.60 -26.82 22.74
N VAL A 11 13.39 -26.85 21.42
CA VAL A 11 13.86 -25.77 20.55
C VAL A 11 12.87 -24.63 20.70
N THR A 12 13.21 -23.67 21.55
CA THR A 12 12.58 -22.35 21.58
C THR A 12 12.76 -21.74 20.18
N VAL A 13 11.66 -21.52 19.49
CA VAL A 13 11.65 -20.90 18.16
C VAL A 13 12.23 -19.50 18.31
N PHE A 14 13.47 -19.31 17.84
CA PHE A 14 13.98 -17.98 17.54
C PHE A 14 13.13 -17.44 16.39
N SER A 15 12.24 -16.50 16.70
CA SER A 15 11.61 -15.66 15.69
C SER A 15 12.70 -14.91 14.94
N SER A 16 13.11 -15.46 13.80
CA SER A 16 13.87 -14.74 12.80
C SER A 16 12.99 -13.61 12.29
N LEU A 17 13.33 -12.38 12.70
CA LEU A 17 12.77 -11.14 12.22
C LEU A 17 13.08 -11.03 10.71
N MET A 18 12.15 -11.49 9.88
CA MET A 18 12.15 -11.22 8.46
C MET A 18 11.62 -9.81 8.25
N ILE A 19 12.53 -8.84 8.14
CA ILE A 19 12.21 -7.53 7.57
C ILE A 19 12.06 -7.75 6.06
N PHE A 20 10.85 -8.08 5.61
CA PHE A 20 10.48 -8.04 4.20
C PHE A 20 9.61 -6.81 3.95
N SER A 21 10.23 -5.81 3.32
CA SER A 21 9.53 -4.71 2.68
C SER A 21 8.82 -5.23 1.43
N GLY A 22 7.48 -5.15 1.45
CA GLY A 22 6.64 -4.89 0.28
C GLY A 22 6.62 -5.93 -0.84
N SER A 23 5.76 -6.94 -0.69
CA SER A 23 4.98 -7.53 -1.79
C SER A 23 3.84 -8.34 -1.16
N PHE A 24 2.61 -7.86 -1.26
CA PHE A 24 1.43 -8.60 -0.81
C PHE A 24 1.23 -9.82 -1.72
N ALA A 25 1.79 -10.96 -1.32
CA ALA A 25 1.27 -12.24 -1.77
C ALA A 25 -0.04 -12.48 -1.00
N PHE A 26 -1.15 -12.66 -1.71
CA PHE A 26 -2.42 -13.09 -1.12
C PHE A 26 -2.19 -14.41 -0.37
N ALA A 27 -2.07 -14.35 0.95
CA ALA A 27 -2.13 -15.52 1.80
C ALA A 27 -3.59 -15.98 1.83
N GLN A 28 -3.94 -16.89 0.93
CA GLN A 28 -5.18 -17.63 1.01
C GLN A 28 -5.16 -18.40 2.33
N SER A 29 -6.01 -18.01 3.28
CA SER A 29 -6.22 -18.69 4.55
C SER A 29 -7.00 -20.00 4.34
N ASN A 30 -6.43 -20.91 3.57
CA ASN A 30 -6.74 -22.32 3.73
C ASN A 30 -5.61 -22.86 4.61
N HIS A 31 -5.95 -23.29 5.82
CA HIS A 31 -5.08 -24.12 6.65
C HIS A 31 -4.78 -25.42 5.89
N THR A 32 -3.87 -25.34 4.92
CA THR A 32 -3.13 -26.51 4.49
C THR A 32 -2.08 -26.62 5.59
N GLU A 33 -2.43 -27.37 6.62
CA GLU A 33 -1.48 -27.92 7.58
C GLU A 33 -0.25 -28.33 6.77
N PHE A 34 0.88 -27.65 6.96
CA PHE A 34 2.10 -27.99 6.25
C PHE A 34 2.39 -29.45 6.59
N GLN A 35 2.07 -30.36 5.67
CA GLN A 35 2.43 -31.76 5.82
C GLN A 35 3.94 -31.82 5.69
N TYR A 36 4.61 -31.87 6.83
CA TYR A 36 6.03 -32.13 6.89
C TYR A 36 6.20 -33.65 6.94
N GLU A 37 6.83 -34.21 5.92
CA GLU A 37 7.36 -35.56 6.03
C GLU A 37 8.71 -35.47 6.72
N SER A 38 8.79 -35.99 7.95
CA SER A 38 10.06 -36.14 8.65
C SER A 38 10.84 -37.29 8.02
N ILE A 39 11.73 -36.96 7.10
CA ILE A 39 12.61 -37.94 6.45
C ILE A 39 13.70 -38.38 7.45
N SER A 40 13.83 -39.69 7.65
CA SER A 40 14.81 -40.25 8.59
C SER A 40 16.25 -40.24 8.03
N GLY A 41 17.26 -40.36 8.90
CA GLY A 41 18.68 -40.23 8.53
C GLY A 41 19.17 -41.19 7.43
N ASP A 42 18.50 -42.33 7.24
CA ASP A 42 18.83 -43.29 6.18
C ASP A 42 18.11 -43.00 4.85
N GLU A 43 16.92 -42.41 4.90
CA GLU A 43 16.18 -41.94 3.72
C GLU A 43 16.78 -40.66 3.12
N ILE A 44 17.46 -39.84 3.94
CA ILE A 44 18.29 -38.73 3.47
C ILE A 44 19.44 -39.23 2.57
N LYS A 45 19.94 -40.46 2.79
CA LYS A 45 21.00 -41.06 1.97
C LYS A 45 20.46 -41.71 0.69
N SER A 46 19.16 -41.98 0.58
CA SER A 46 18.57 -42.56 -0.63
C SER A 46 17.90 -41.50 -1.53
N SER A 47 17.42 -40.39 -0.97
CA SER A 47 16.79 -39.31 -1.73
C SER A 47 17.80 -38.32 -2.33
N SER A 48 17.80 -38.21 -3.65
CA SER A 48 18.63 -37.24 -4.40
C SER A 48 18.33 -35.79 -3.98
N VAL A 49 17.05 -35.47 -3.77
CA VAL A 49 16.60 -34.13 -3.36
C VAL A 49 17.05 -33.81 -1.93
N ALA A 50 16.96 -34.78 -1.01
CA ALA A 50 17.41 -34.59 0.37
C ALA A 50 18.93 -34.37 0.47
N LYS A 51 19.73 -35.08 -0.34
CA LYS A 51 21.18 -34.84 -0.43
C LYS A 51 21.51 -33.46 -0.95
N GLN A 52 20.84 -33.02 -2.02
CA GLN A 52 21.02 -31.68 -2.58
C GLN A 52 20.63 -30.59 -1.56
N MET A 53 19.54 -30.79 -0.83
CA MET A 53 19.12 -29.86 0.22
C MET A 53 20.15 -29.82 1.36
N LEU A 54 20.67 -30.96 1.80
CA LEU A 54 21.68 -31.03 2.85
C LEU A 54 22.99 -30.34 2.44
N GLU A 55 23.44 -30.55 1.20
CA GLU A 55 24.61 -29.85 0.65
C GLU A 55 24.38 -28.33 0.60
N LYS A 56 23.21 -27.88 0.14
CA LYS A 56 22.86 -26.45 0.15
C LYS A 56 22.81 -25.86 1.57
N ILE A 57 22.30 -26.60 2.55
CA ILE A 57 22.28 -26.19 3.96
C ILE A 57 23.71 -26.07 4.50
N LYS A 58 24.59 -27.01 4.17
CA LYS A 58 26.00 -27.01 4.58
C LYS A 58 26.76 -25.83 3.97
N GLN A 59 26.58 -25.60 2.67
CA GLN A 59 27.13 -24.44 1.96
C GLN A 59 26.64 -23.12 2.57
N SER A 60 25.35 -23.01 2.86
CA SER A 60 24.75 -21.83 3.52
C SER A 60 25.34 -21.56 4.90
N LYS A 61 25.56 -22.60 5.73
CA LYS A 61 26.22 -22.45 7.03
C LYS A 61 27.67 -21.98 6.90
N GLN A 62 28.39 -22.42 5.88
CA GLN A 62 29.77 -21.99 5.63
C GLN A 62 29.82 -20.51 5.19
N ILE A 63 28.94 -20.11 4.27
CA ILE A 63 28.74 -18.73 3.83
C ILE A 63 28.44 -17.81 5.03
N LEU A 64 27.53 -18.22 5.92
CA LEU A 64 27.21 -17.47 7.15
C LEU A 64 28.43 -17.26 8.06
N LYS A 65 29.27 -18.29 8.20
CA LYS A 65 30.48 -18.22 9.01
C LYS A 65 31.52 -17.28 8.39
N GLU A 66 31.62 -17.26 7.06
CA GLU A 66 32.54 -16.37 6.32
C GLU A 66 32.07 -14.91 6.35
N LEU A 67 30.75 -14.66 6.25
CA LEU A 67 30.15 -13.33 6.43
C LEU A 67 30.34 -12.80 7.86
N GLN A 68 30.13 -13.65 8.87
CA GLN A 68 30.38 -13.29 10.28
C GLN A 68 31.86 -12.99 10.55
N ALA A 69 32.78 -13.56 9.76
CA ALA A 69 34.20 -13.25 9.80
C ALA A 69 34.58 -11.99 9.00
N GLY A 70 33.60 -11.23 8.48
CA GLY A 70 33.83 -9.98 7.76
C GLY A 70 34.41 -10.15 6.35
N LYS A 71 34.37 -11.37 5.77
CA LYS A 71 34.83 -11.59 4.41
C LYS A 71 33.77 -11.14 3.40
N HIS A 72 34.21 -10.40 2.40
CA HIS A 72 33.39 -10.11 1.23
C HIS A 72 33.27 -11.39 0.40
N LEU A 73 32.07 -11.94 0.30
CA LEU A 73 31.81 -13.08 -0.57
C LEU A 73 31.61 -12.59 -2.01
N GLU A 74 32.40 -13.12 -2.94
CA GLU A 74 32.10 -12.97 -4.35
C GLU A 74 30.81 -13.72 -4.68
N LYS A 75 29.90 -13.05 -5.40
CA LYS A 75 28.64 -13.66 -5.82
C LYS A 75 28.93 -14.83 -6.74
N THR A 76 28.28 -15.97 -6.51
CA THR A 76 28.37 -17.10 -7.43
C THR A 76 27.72 -16.76 -8.78
N SER A 77 28.08 -17.46 -9.85
CA SER A 77 27.46 -17.26 -11.18
C SER A 77 25.94 -17.40 -11.15
N GLU A 78 25.41 -18.31 -10.33
CA GLU A 78 23.97 -18.48 -10.10
C GLU A 78 23.33 -17.25 -9.42
N GLN A 79 24.00 -16.65 -8.42
CA GLN A 79 23.52 -15.44 -7.77
C GLN A 79 23.53 -14.24 -8.71
N LEU A 80 24.56 -14.13 -9.56
CA LEU A 80 24.62 -13.10 -10.61
C LEU A 80 23.47 -13.25 -11.61
N ALA A 81 23.18 -14.47 -12.07
CA ALA A 81 22.06 -14.73 -12.97
C ALA A 81 20.69 -14.39 -12.33
N ILE A 82 20.49 -14.71 -11.04
CA ILE A 82 19.28 -14.34 -10.30
C ILE A 82 19.15 -12.81 -10.20
N ASP A 83 20.25 -12.10 -9.93
CA ASP A 83 20.24 -10.64 -9.83
C ASP A 83 19.99 -9.96 -11.18
N GLU A 84 20.54 -10.50 -12.27
CA GLU A 84 20.22 -10.06 -13.64
C GLU A 84 18.74 -10.26 -13.97
N GLN A 85 18.18 -11.42 -13.61
CA GLN A 85 16.75 -11.69 -13.79
C GLN A 85 15.87 -10.73 -12.98
N ARG A 86 16.26 -10.43 -11.73
CA ARG A 86 15.56 -9.43 -10.90
C ARG A 86 15.61 -8.04 -11.53
N LYS A 87 16.78 -7.62 -12.01
CA LYS A 87 16.96 -6.34 -12.68
C LYS A 87 16.09 -6.24 -13.94
N LEU A 88 16.14 -7.26 -14.81
CA LEU A 88 15.30 -7.33 -16.00
C LEU A 88 13.81 -7.27 -15.65
N SER A 89 13.40 -7.98 -14.59
CA SER A 89 12.01 -7.98 -14.13
C SER A 89 11.58 -6.60 -13.63
N GLN A 90 12.46 -5.88 -12.92
CA GLN A 90 12.21 -4.49 -12.48
C GLN A 90 12.13 -3.53 -13.67
N GLU A 91 12.99 -3.66 -14.66
CA GLU A 91 12.96 -2.84 -15.89
C GLU A 91 11.67 -3.07 -16.68
N ILE A 92 11.26 -4.33 -16.82
CA ILE A 92 9.99 -4.69 -17.48
C ILE A 92 8.81 -4.12 -16.70
N LEU A 93 8.79 -4.28 -15.38
CA LEU A 93 7.76 -3.72 -14.51
C LEU A 93 7.67 -2.20 -14.67
N GLN A 94 8.80 -1.49 -14.60
CA GLN A 94 8.81 -0.04 -14.75
C GLN A 94 8.27 0.39 -16.11
N LYS A 95 8.70 -0.27 -17.19
CA LYS A 95 8.20 0.01 -18.54
C LYS A 95 6.70 -0.25 -18.67
N GLN A 96 6.17 -1.26 -17.99
CA GLN A 96 4.74 -1.53 -17.96
C GLN A 96 3.98 -0.48 -17.17
N LEU A 97 4.50 -0.05 -16.01
CA LEU A 97 3.93 1.04 -15.22
C LEU A 97 3.92 2.35 -16.01
N ASP A 98 5.01 2.70 -16.70
CA ASP A 98 5.09 3.91 -17.52
C ASP A 98 4.09 3.87 -18.68
N ARG A 99 3.97 2.73 -19.35
CA ARG A 99 2.97 2.53 -20.41
C ARG A 99 1.56 2.69 -19.85
N MET A 100 1.25 2.01 -18.75
CA MET A 100 -0.06 2.11 -18.10
C MET A 100 -0.36 3.56 -17.72
N ASN A 101 0.57 4.24 -17.05
CA ASN A 101 0.40 5.64 -16.66
C ASN A 101 0.13 6.53 -17.87
N LYS A 102 0.81 6.30 -19.00
CA LYS A 102 0.59 7.04 -20.25
C LYS A 102 -0.79 6.74 -20.86
N ASP A 103 -1.16 5.47 -20.97
CA ASP A 103 -2.41 5.03 -21.59
C ASP A 103 -3.62 5.51 -20.78
N TYR A 104 -3.47 5.60 -19.45
CA TYR A 104 -4.49 6.06 -18.52
C TYR A 104 -4.41 7.55 -18.16
N GLU A 105 -3.42 8.29 -18.68
CA GLU A 105 -3.23 9.72 -18.41
C GLU A 105 -4.50 10.54 -18.66
N PRO A 106 -5.23 10.37 -19.79
CA PRO A 106 -6.45 11.13 -20.04
C PRO A 106 -7.60 10.82 -19.06
N TYR A 107 -7.54 9.65 -18.42
CA TYR A 107 -8.56 9.16 -17.48
C TYR A 107 -8.21 9.45 -16.03
N THR A 108 -7.12 10.16 -15.77
CA THR A 108 -6.88 10.69 -14.43
C THR A 108 -8.00 11.66 -14.06
N PRO A 109 -8.39 11.76 -12.77
CA PRO A 109 -9.47 12.66 -12.36
C PRO A 109 -9.28 14.10 -12.84
N GLN A 110 -8.03 14.58 -12.83
CA GLN A 110 -7.70 15.94 -13.26
C GLN A 110 -7.89 16.13 -14.78
N ASN A 111 -7.44 15.19 -15.61
CA ASN A 111 -7.55 15.32 -17.06
C ASN A 111 -8.97 15.06 -17.57
N ALA A 112 -9.68 14.11 -16.95
CA ALA A 112 -11.09 13.90 -17.19
C ALA A 112 -11.89 15.17 -16.84
N PHE A 113 -11.56 15.81 -15.71
CA PHE A 113 -12.20 17.07 -15.32
C PHE A 113 -11.85 18.23 -16.25
N ALA A 114 -10.60 18.36 -16.68
CA ALA A 114 -10.17 19.36 -17.66
C ALA A 114 -10.92 19.18 -18.99
N THR A 115 -11.11 17.93 -19.44
CA THR A 115 -11.89 17.61 -20.64
C THR A 115 -13.36 18.02 -20.47
N PHE A 116 -13.96 17.74 -19.32
CA PHE A 116 -15.32 18.20 -18.97
C PHE A 116 -15.45 19.73 -19.06
N LEU A 117 -14.47 20.47 -18.52
CA LEU A 117 -14.48 21.93 -18.57
C LEU A 117 -14.36 22.52 -19.98
N GLY A 118 -13.83 21.76 -20.94
CA GLY A 118 -13.81 22.18 -22.35
C GLY A 118 -15.19 22.51 -22.92
N GLY A 119 -16.27 21.92 -22.37
CA GLY A 119 -17.66 22.22 -22.75
C GLY A 119 -18.33 23.33 -21.93
N VAL A 120 -17.66 23.89 -20.94
CA VAL A 120 -18.20 24.89 -20.00
C VAL A 120 -17.68 26.28 -20.37
N ASN A 121 -18.49 27.31 -20.11
CA ASN A 121 -18.07 28.70 -20.31
C ASN A 121 -16.81 29.02 -19.47
N ALA A 122 -15.77 29.52 -20.14
CA ALA A 122 -14.46 29.84 -19.56
C ALA A 122 -14.52 30.76 -18.34
N THR A 123 -15.51 31.68 -18.26
CA THR A 123 -15.71 32.58 -17.12
C THR A 123 -15.92 31.83 -15.80
N HIS A 124 -16.42 30.60 -15.85
CA HIS A 124 -16.71 29.78 -14.66
C HIS A 124 -15.64 28.72 -14.38
N HIS A 125 -14.62 28.58 -15.23
CA HIS A 125 -13.61 27.51 -15.08
C HIS A 125 -12.89 27.57 -13.74
N GLY A 126 -12.56 28.77 -13.26
CA GLY A 126 -11.92 28.94 -11.95
C GLY A 126 -12.77 28.37 -10.82
N LEU A 127 -14.07 28.71 -10.79
CA LEU A 127 -15.03 28.19 -9.80
C LEU A 127 -15.01 26.66 -9.76
N TYR A 128 -15.14 26.04 -10.93
CA TYR A 128 -15.16 24.59 -11.04
C TYR A 128 -13.82 23.95 -10.66
N TRP A 129 -12.69 24.55 -11.02
CA TRP A 129 -11.38 24.07 -10.60
C TRP A 129 -11.20 24.11 -9.09
N ASP A 130 -11.65 25.18 -8.43
CA ASP A 130 -11.57 25.25 -6.98
C ASP A 130 -12.45 24.20 -6.30
N GLN A 131 -13.66 23.96 -6.82
CA GLN A 131 -14.53 22.88 -6.35
C GLN A 131 -13.88 21.51 -6.50
N PHE A 132 -13.28 21.24 -7.65
CA PHE A 132 -12.54 20.00 -7.90
C PHE A 132 -11.36 19.85 -6.95
N ASN A 133 -10.53 20.89 -6.83
CA ASN A 133 -9.33 20.87 -5.98
C ASN A 133 -9.70 20.64 -4.51
N TYR A 134 -10.80 21.23 -4.04
CA TYR A 134 -11.30 20.99 -2.69
C TYR A 134 -11.65 19.50 -2.49
N VAL A 135 -12.46 18.92 -3.38
CA VAL A 135 -12.85 17.50 -3.29
C VAL A 135 -11.64 16.58 -3.42
N ASP A 136 -10.72 16.86 -4.35
CA ASP A 136 -9.49 16.10 -4.53
C ASP A 136 -8.61 16.13 -3.27
N SER A 137 -8.50 17.28 -2.60
CA SER A 137 -7.77 17.40 -1.33
C SER A 137 -8.38 16.53 -0.23
N LYS A 138 -9.71 16.51 -0.11
CA LYS A 138 -10.45 15.67 0.86
C LYS A 138 -10.23 14.19 0.58
N VAL A 139 -10.30 13.80 -0.69
CA VAL A 139 -10.04 12.41 -1.12
C VAL A 139 -8.59 12.00 -0.85
N LYS A 140 -7.61 12.86 -1.09
CA LYS A 140 -6.19 12.61 -0.76
C LYS A 140 -5.99 12.35 0.73
N VAL A 141 -6.55 13.22 1.58
CA VAL A 141 -6.49 13.05 3.05
C VAL A 141 -7.21 11.77 3.48
N ALA A 142 -8.38 11.47 2.91
CA ALA A 142 -9.14 10.26 3.21
C ALA A 142 -8.39 8.97 2.82
N ARG A 143 -7.72 8.96 1.66
CA ARG A 143 -6.89 7.84 1.22
C ARG A 143 -5.71 7.62 2.17
N ALA A 144 -5.04 8.71 2.59
CA ALA A 144 -3.94 8.62 3.55
C ALA A 144 -4.42 8.07 4.90
N ALA A 145 -5.55 8.55 5.42
CA ALA A 145 -6.13 8.06 6.68
C ALA A 145 -6.53 6.58 6.58
N LYS A 146 -7.15 6.17 5.48
CA LYS A 146 -7.46 4.75 5.20
C LYS A 146 -6.20 3.89 5.23
N GLN A 147 -5.16 4.33 4.51
CA GLN A 147 -3.89 3.59 4.43
C GLN A 147 -3.23 3.46 5.80
N MET A 148 -3.24 4.52 6.60
CA MET A 148 -2.71 4.52 7.95
C MET A 148 -3.40 3.47 8.85
N VAL A 149 -4.71 3.27 8.73
CA VAL A 149 -5.41 2.22 9.50
C VAL A 149 -4.98 0.83 9.05
N LEU A 150 -4.84 0.61 7.74
CA LEU A 150 -4.40 -0.67 7.18
C LEU A 150 -2.96 -1.01 7.57
N ASP A 151 -2.06 -0.03 7.51
CA ASP A 151 -0.64 -0.19 7.86
C ASP A 151 -0.46 -0.54 9.35
N ASN A 152 -1.37 -0.08 10.21
CA ASN A 152 -1.38 -0.38 11.65
C ASN A 152 -2.14 -1.68 11.99
N GLY A 153 -2.49 -2.51 11.01
CA GLY A 153 -3.17 -3.78 11.22
C GLY A 153 -4.67 -3.67 11.53
N GLY A 154 -5.28 -2.51 11.29
CA GLY A 154 -6.72 -2.31 11.44
C GLY A 154 -7.54 -3.06 10.39
N THR A 155 -8.83 -3.26 10.66
CA THR A 155 -9.71 -3.95 9.71
C THR A 155 -10.06 -3.06 8.52
N TYR A 156 -10.47 -3.68 7.41
CA TYR A 156 -10.99 -2.93 6.26
C TYR A 156 -12.20 -2.05 6.63
N HIS A 157 -13.05 -2.52 7.55
CA HIS A 157 -14.21 -1.76 8.01
C HIS A 157 -13.78 -0.47 8.74
N ASP A 158 -12.77 -0.57 9.62
CA ASP A 158 -12.22 0.59 10.32
C ASP A 158 -11.55 1.58 9.36
N ALA A 159 -10.79 1.06 8.40
CA ALA A 159 -10.14 1.87 7.38
C ALA A 159 -11.15 2.61 6.50
N LEU A 160 -12.25 1.95 6.13
CA LEU A 160 -13.34 2.57 5.37
C LEU A 160 -14.07 3.64 6.18
N ARG A 161 -14.27 3.42 7.48
CA ARG A 161 -14.87 4.43 8.37
C ARG A 161 -14.04 5.71 8.42
N GLU A 162 -12.72 5.60 8.56
CA GLU A 162 -11.84 6.78 8.51
C GLU A 162 -11.83 7.42 7.11
N TYR A 163 -11.83 6.64 6.04
CA TYR A 163 -11.97 7.18 4.68
C TYR A 163 -13.24 8.04 4.56
N VAL A 164 -14.40 7.50 4.91
CA VAL A 164 -15.68 8.21 4.81
C VAL A 164 -15.65 9.48 5.66
N LYS A 165 -15.13 9.41 6.88
CA LYS A 165 -15.03 10.57 7.77
C LYS A 165 -14.27 11.74 7.15
N TYR A 166 -13.11 11.50 6.52
CA TYR A 166 -12.32 12.56 5.91
C TYR A 166 -12.80 12.97 4.50
N ALA A 167 -13.36 12.03 3.74
CA ALA A 167 -13.92 12.32 2.42
C ALA A 167 -15.25 13.09 2.51
N SER A 168 -16.00 12.92 3.60
CA SER A 168 -17.28 13.59 3.78
C SER A 168 -17.13 15.08 4.03
N MET A 169 -18.12 15.85 3.59
CA MET A 169 -18.24 17.28 3.85
C MET A 169 -19.54 17.51 4.63
N THR A 170 -19.45 18.25 5.73
CA THR A 170 -20.64 18.68 6.46
C THR A 170 -21.38 19.77 5.71
N ARG A 171 -22.68 19.94 6.00
CA ARG A 171 -23.49 20.99 5.39
C ARG A 171 -22.92 22.40 5.67
N VAL A 172 -22.38 22.62 6.87
CA VAL A 172 -21.80 23.91 7.25
C VAL A 172 -20.53 24.20 6.46
N GLU A 173 -19.63 23.21 6.32
CA GLU A 173 -18.44 23.34 5.48
C GLU A 173 -18.81 23.63 4.01
N MET A 174 -19.84 22.96 3.49
CA MET A 174 -20.32 23.19 2.12
C MET A 174 -20.81 24.63 1.91
N ILE A 175 -21.59 25.16 2.87
CA ILE A 175 -22.10 26.53 2.81
C ILE A 175 -20.95 27.52 2.86
N GLN A 176 -20.03 27.34 3.80
CA GLN A 176 -18.85 28.19 3.95
C GLN A 176 -17.99 28.20 2.68
N PHE A 177 -17.74 27.02 2.11
CA PHE A 177 -16.96 26.91 0.88
C PHE A 177 -17.66 27.60 -0.31
N ASN A 178 -18.98 27.45 -0.43
CA ASN A 178 -19.74 28.13 -1.47
C ASN A 178 -19.76 29.66 -1.28
N GLU A 179 -19.85 30.15 -0.05
CA GLU A 179 -19.72 31.56 0.29
C GLU A 179 -18.37 32.12 -0.18
N GLU A 180 -17.28 31.44 0.17
CA GLU A 180 -15.92 31.82 -0.22
C GLU A 180 -15.75 31.89 -1.74
N LEU A 181 -16.30 30.90 -2.46
CA LEU A 181 -16.27 30.89 -3.92
C LEU A 181 -17.10 32.01 -4.54
N ASN A 182 -18.29 32.31 -3.98
CA ASN A 182 -19.13 33.39 -4.47
C ASN A 182 -18.43 34.75 -4.34
N ILE A 183 -17.74 34.97 -3.22
CA ILE A 183 -16.95 36.19 -3.01
C ILE A 183 -15.75 36.22 -3.96
N LYS A 184 -14.99 35.12 -4.05
CA LYS A 184 -13.76 35.02 -4.86
C LYS A 184 -14.01 35.31 -6.34
N TYR A 185 -15.13 34.81 -6.89
CA TYR A 185 -15.46 34.96 -8.31
C TYR A 185 -16.44 36.10 -8.60
N GLY A 186 -16.78 36.93 -7.61
CA GLY A 186 -17.60 38.12 -7.80
C GLY A 186 -19.09 37.84 -8.06
N PHE A 187 -19.58 36.66 -7.65
CA PHE A 187 -21.01 36.33 -7.69
C PHE A 187 -21.78 36.93 -6.51
N SER A 188 -21.07 37.34 -5.46
CA SER A 188 -21.61 38.00 -4.28
C SER A 188 -20.50 38.76 -3.56
N ASP A 189 -20.88 39.60 -2.60
CA ASP A 189 -19.95 40.29 -1.70
C ASP A 189 -20.16 39.84 -0.25
N SER A 190 -19.21 40.20 0.62
CA SER A 190 -19.27 39.80 2.03
C SER A 190 -20.46 40.39 2.79
N GLU A 191 -21.03 41.51 2.35
CA GLU A 191 -22.17 42.14 3.02
C GLU A 191 -23.46 41.37 2.74
N ILE A 192 -23.65 40.94 1.50
CA ILE A 192 -24.78 40.09 1.10
C ILE A 192 -24.67 38.72 1.79
N GLN A 193 -23.48 38.10 1.82
CA GLN A 193 -23.28 36.77 2.40
C GLN A 193 -23.49 36.74 3.93
N LYS A 194 -23.16 37.82 4.65
CA LYS A 194 -23.43 37.96 6.10
C LYS A 194 -24.91 37.87 6.47
N ASN A 195 -25.82 38.07 5.52
CA ASN A 195 -27.25 37.93 5.76
C ASN A 195 -27.69 36.46 5.87
N PHE A 196 -26.85 35.49 5.53
CA PHE A 196 -27.19 34.07 5.67
C PHE A 196 -26.69 33.53 7.02
N ASP A 197 -27.51 32.71 7.68
CA ASP A 197 -27.09 31.97 8.87
C ASP A 197 -26.14 30.82 8.51
N LYS A 198 -25.60 30.12 9.53
CA LYS A 198 -24.74 28.92 9.35
C LYS A 198 -25.39 27.76 8.57
N PHE A 199 -26.69 27.86 8.29
CA PHE A 199 -27.48 26.90 7.54
C PHE A 199 -27.87 27.43 6.16
N GLY A 200 -27.34 28.57 5.72
CA GLY A 200 -27.60 29.19 4.42
C GLY A 200 -29.00 29.77 4.30
N LYS A 201 -29.61 30.19 5.42
CA LYS A 201 -30.96 30.76 5.44
C LYS A 201 -30.92 32.25 5.78
N LEU A 202 -31.80 33.02 5.13
CA LEU A 202 -32.06 34.41 5.50
C LEU A 202 -32.85 34.49 6.83
N PRO A 203 -32.69 35.57 7.61
CA PRO A 203 -33.53 35.87 8.75
C PRO A 203 -34.99 35.83 8.32
N ARG A 204 -35.80 35.07 9.05
CA ARG A 204 -37.25 35.15 8.94
C ARG A 204 -37.71 36.25 9.87
N TYR A 205 -38.45 37.20 9.34
CA TYR A 205 -39.24 38.12 10.15
C TYR A 205 -40.60 37.45 10.32
N ASP A 206 -40.91 37.09 11.56
CA ASP A 206 -42.18 36.49 11.94
C ASP A 206 -43.33 37.51 11.87
#